data_AF-A0A7S0R9Z9-F1
#
_entry.id   AF-A0A7S0R9Z9-F1
#
_cell.length_a   1.000
_cell.length_b   1.000
_cell.length_c   1.000
_cell.angle_alpha   90.00
_cell.angle_beta   90.00
_cell.angle_gamma   90.00
#
_symmetry.space_group_name_H-M   'P 1'
#
loop_
_entity.id
_entity.type
_entity.pdbx_description
1 polymer ?
#
loop_
_entity_poly.entity_id
_entity_poly.type
_entity_poly.pdbx_seq_one_letter_code
_entity_poly.pdbx_strand_id
1 'polypeptide(L)'
;EQFFSRTVDAVEDLREHIYKAAARLLLSVNWLPDEIGDSEKIGASRKYDRKEVGMQHNPWVDRLLAEFKQFGAKVACADVPPQTAAILWEYAAETTAESMVEGFSRVRKCTELGRACMSLDLQVMLQWVKKQMNSQGREPNMRIVDNYIKAFYVPESELLHWAMTHPEYTRPQIIALINQIATAYNWPRKQRAVLLAQIEESLMC
;
A
#
# COMPACT_ATOMS: atom_id res chain seq x y z
N GLU A 1 -0.37 -24.77 36.20
CA GLU A 1 0.55 -23.71 35.72
C GLU A 1 0.71 -23.68 34.20
N GLN A 2 0.97 -24.81 33.51
CA GLN A 2 1.11 -24.83 32.03
C GLN A 2 -0.10 -24.34 31.22
N PHE A 3 -1.34 -24.59 31.66
CA PHE A 3 -2.53 -24.06 30.99
C PHE A 3 -2.64 -22.54 31.12
N PHE A 4 -2.26 -21.99 32.28
CA PHE A 4 -2.31 -20.56 32.55
C PHE A 4 -1.25 -19.81 31.72
N SER A 5 -0.02 -20.34 31.65
CA SER A 5 1.02 -19.81 30.77
C SER A 5 0.59 -19.87 29.29
N ARG A 6 0.11 -21.01 28.80
CA ARG A 6 -0.35 -21.14 27.39
C ARG A 6 -1.54 -20.25 27.05
N THR A 7 -2.45 -20.04 28.00
CA THR A 7 -3.62 -19.16 27.80
C THR A 7 -3.21 -17.70 27.81
N VAL A 8 -2.29 -17.30 28.69
CA VAL A 8 -1.75 -15.94 28.75
C VAL A 8 -0.93 -15.61 27.50
N ASP A 9 -0.15 -16.56 26.97
CA ASP A 9 0.60 -16.37 25.73
C ASP A 9 -0.36 -16.15 24.53
N ALA A 10 -1.49 -16.87 24.49
CA ALA A 10 -2.50 -16.72 23.44
C ALA A 10 -3.31 -15.40 23.50
N VAL A 11 -3.30 -14.69 24.64
CA VAL A 11 -4.00 -13.40 24.80
C VAL A 11 -3.32 -12.30 23.99
N GLU A 12 -2.00 -12.34 23.86
CA GLU A 12 -1.24 -11.34 23.09
C GLU A 12 -1.55 -11.42 21.59
N ASP A 13 -1.51 -12.63 21.02
CA ASP A 13 -1.89 -12.88 19.62
C ASP A 13 -3.35 -12.46 19.36
N LEU A 14 -4.27 -12.79 20.27
CA LEU A 14 -5.68 -12.41 20.15
C LEU A 14 -5.86 -10.89 20.21
N ARG A 15 -5.11 -10.21 21.08
CA ARG A 15 -5.15 -8.75 21.23
C ARG A 15 -4.71 -8.05 19.95
N GLU A 16 -3.62 -8.51 19.33
CA GLU A 16 -3.16 -8.03 18.03
C GLU A 16 -4.26 -8.17 16.96
N HIS A 17 -4.87 -9.37 16.84
CA HIS A 17 -5.94 -9.60 15.87
C HIS A 17 -7.15 -8.70 16.12
N ILE A 18 -7.55 -8.49 17.37
CA ILE A 18 -8.66 -7.61 17.74
C ILE A 18 -8.35 -6.16 17.36
N TYR A 19 -7.16 -5.66 17.67
CA TYR A 19 -6.77 -4.28 17.35
C TYR A 19 -6.65 -4.04 15.84
N LYS A 20 -6.10 -5.00 15.10
CA LYS A 20 -6.05 -4.92 13.63
C LYS A 20 -7.45 -4.91 13.03
N ALA A 21 -8.36 -5.75 13.53
CA ALA A 21 -9.75 -5.75 13.12
C ALA A 21 -10.47 -4.44 13.49
N ALA A 22 -10.26 -3.92 14.70
CA ALA A 22 -10.83 -2.66 15.15
C ALA A 22 -10.37 -1.48 14.26
N ALA A 23 -9.06 -1.40 13.96
CA ALA A 23 -8.53 -0.37 13.07
C ALA A 23 -9.19 -0.41 11.68
N ARG A 24 -9.32 -1.62 11.09
CA ARG A 24 -10.00 -1.83 9.80
C ARG A 24 -11.49 -1.47 9.81
N LEU A 25 -12.20 -1.72 10.91
CA LEU A 25 -13.60 -1.34 11.05
C LEU A 25 -13.78 0.17 11.23
N LEU A 26 -12.84 0.82 11.92
CA LEU A 26 -12.89 2.25 12.20
C LEU A 26 -12.44 3.10 11.00
N LEU A 27 -11.52 2.58 10.18
CA LEU A 27 -10.97 3.22 8.98
C LEU A 27 -11.49 2.53 7.71
N SER A 28 -12.47 3.15 7.05
CA SER A 28 -13.04 2.63 5.81
C SER A 28 -12.16 2.98 4.61
N VAL A 29 -11.31 2.05 4.18
CA VAL A 29 -10.43 2.19 2.99
C VAL A 29 -10.74 1.21 1.87
N ASN A 30 -11.87 0.51 1.93
CA ASN A 30 -12.28 -0.47 0.91
C ASN A 30 -12.49 0.14 -0.48
N TRP A 31 -12.79 1.44 -0.53
CA TRP A 31 -12.98 2.20 -1.77
C TRP A 31 -11.66 2.58 -2.45
N LEU A 32 -10.55 2.57 -1.70
CA LEU A 32 -9.28 3.14 -2.13
C LEU A 32 -8.67 2.44 -3.35
N PRO A 33 -8.69 1.10 -3.47
CA PRO A 33 -8.11 0.44 -4.64
C PRO A 33 -8.82 0.81 -5.94
N ASP A 34 -10.14 0.99 -5.91
CA ASP A 34 -10.93 1.36 -7.08
C ASP A 34 -10.74 2.84 -7.46
N GLU A 35 -10.52 3.71 -6.46
CA GLU A 35 -10.19 5.12 -6.71
C GLU A 35 -8.76 5.30 -7.22
N ILE A 36 -7.79 4.48 -6.78
CA ILE A 36 -6.42 4.56 -7.28
C ILE A 36 -6.30 3.92 -8.67
N GLY A 37 -6.83 2.69 -8.81
CA GLY A 37 -6.71 1.87 -10.01
C GLY A 37 -7.39 2.45 -11.23
N ASP A 38 -7.05 1.88 -12.40
CA ASP A 38 -7.75 2.22 -13.63
C ASP A 38 -9.09 1.47 -13.69
N SER A 39 -10.19 2.22 -13.83
CA SER A 39 -11.51 1.60 -14.01
C SER A 39 -11.57 0.80 -15.30
N GLU A 40 -12.28 -0.32 -15.26
CA GLU A 40 -12.53 -1.15 -16.45
C GLU A 40 -13.47 -0.47 -17.47
N LYS A 41 -14.18 0.59 -17.06
CA LYS A 41 -15.09 1.33 -17.93
C LYS A 41 -14.32 2.02 -19.06
N ILE A 42 -14.82 1.85 -20.28
CA ILE A 42 -14.27 2.49 -21.48
C ILE A 42 -14.33 4.02 -21.29
N GLY A 43 -13.20 4.70 -21.49
CA GLY A 43 -13.09 6.16 -21.35
C GLY A 43 -12.83 6.66 -19.93
N ALA A 44 -12.66 5.78 -18.94
CA ALA A 44 -12.30 6.19 -17.59
C ALA A 44 -10.93 6.88 -17.52
N SER A 45 -10.80 7.81 -16.57
CA SER A 45 -9.55 8.54 -16.31
C SER A 45 -8.42 7.59 -15.92
N ARG A 46 -7.29 7.69 -16.64
CA ARG A 46 -6.05 6.97 -16.35
C ARG A 46 -5.10 7.86 -15.57
N LYS A 47 -5.21 7.83 -14.24
CA LYS A 47 -4.58 8.81 -13.35
C LYS A 47 -3.06 8.87 -13.47
N TYR A 48 -2.44 7.76 -13.89
CA TYR A 48 -0.98 7.60 -13.97
C TYR A 48 -0.45 7.40 -15.42
N ASP A 49 -1.31 7.47 -16.43
CA ASP A 49 -0.92 7.55 -17.86
C ASP A 49 -0.78 9.04 -18.26
N ARG A 50 0.07 9.77 -17.53
CA ARG A 50 0.24 11.23 -17.64
C ARG A 50 1.22 11.60 -18.76
N LYS A 51 0.86 12.62 -19.54
CA LYS A 51 1.74 13.24 -20.56
C LYS A 51 2.29 14.60 -20.15
N GLU A 52 1.69 15.20 -19.14
CA GLU A 52 2.01 16.54 -18.66
C GLU A 52 2.34 16.50 -17.17
N VAL A 53 3.25 17.39 -16.76
CA VAL A 53 3.68 17.49 -15.37
C VAL A 53 2.53 18.05 -14.54
N GLY A 54 2.09 17.28 -13.55
CA GLY A 54 1.15 17.75 -12.52
C GLY A 54 1.92 18.17 -11.27
N MET A 55 1.51 19.27 -10.65
CA MET A 55 2.07 19.73 -9.35
C MET A 55 1.18 19.38 -8.16
N GLN A 56 0.08 18.65 -8.38
CA GLN A 56 -0.91 18.32 -7.37
C GLN A 56 -1.08 16.81 -7.23
N HIS A 57 -1.31 16.38 -6.00
CA HIS A 57 -1.73 15.02 -5.67
C HIS A 57 -3.13 14.73 -6.22
N ASN A 58 -3.48 13.46 -6.36
CA ASN A 58 -4.78 13.03 -6.82
C ASN A 58 -5.86 13.26 -5.74
N PRO A 59 -7.11 13.61 -6.12
CA PRO A 59 -8.19 13.93 -5.17
C PRO A 59 -8.53 12.82 -4.16
N TRP A 60 -8.22 11.55 -4.47
CA TRP A 60 -8.42 10.45 -3.55
C TRP A 60 -7.57 10.59 -2.28
N VAL A 61 -6.43 11.29 -2.35
CA VAL A 61 -5.59 11.57 -1.18
C VAL A 61 -6.34 12.44 -0.19
N ASP A 62 -6.99 13.52 -0.63
CA ASP A 62 -7.77 14.40 0.27
C ASP A 62 -8.93 13.64 0.93
N ARG A 63 -9.60 12.76 0.17
CA ARG A 63 -10.65 11.88 0.71
C ARG A 63 -10.08 10.93 1.78
N LEU A 64 -8.91 10.34 1.52
CA LEU A 64 -8.24 9.47 2.47
C LEU A 64 -7.82 10.22 3.75
N LEU A 65 -7.31 11.44 3.63
CA LEU A 65 -6.99 12.30 4.78
C LEU A 65 -8.23 12.61 5.61
N ALA A 66 -9.39 12.79 4.98
CA ALA A 66 -10.66 12.97 5.67
C ALA A 66 -11.08 11.70 6.44
N GLU A 67 -10.91 10.50 5.87
CA GLU A 67 -11.15 9.23 6.56
C GLU A 67 -10.24 9.07 7.79
N PHE A 68 -8.94 9.39 7.66
CA PHE A 68 -8.02 9.37 8.80
C PHE A 68 -8.40 10.38 9.89
N LYS A 69 -8.88 11.57 9.51
CA LYS A 69 -9.37 12.55 10.49
C LYS A 69 -10.57 12.00 11.28
N GLN A 70 -11.51 11.33 10.61
CA GLN A 70 -12.63 10.68 11.27
C GLN A 70 -12.17 9.52 12.16
N PHE A 71 -11.23 8.70 11.68
CA PHE A 71 -10.61 7.63 12.46
C PHE A 71 -10.02 8.18 13.76
N GLY A 72 -9.21 9.24 13.69
CA GLY A 72 -8.63 9.88 14.87
C GLY A 72 -9.67 10.38 15.88
N ALA A 73 -10.77 10.96 15.39
CA ALA A 73 -11.88 11.38 16.25
C ALA A 73 -12.58 10.19 16.94
N LYS A 74 -12.78 9.08 16.23
CA LYS A 74 -13.36 7.85 16.80
C LYS A 74 -12.44 7.25 17.87
N VAL A 75 -11.13 7.19 17.61
CA VAL A 75 -10.14 6.70 18.59
C VAL A 75 -10.11 7.57 19.84
N ALA A 76 -10.16 8.90 19.68
CA ALA A 76 -10.22 9.83 20.81
C ALA A 76 -11.52 9.67 21.63
N CYS A 77 -12.66 9.48 20.96
CA CYS A 77 -13.95 9.26 21.63
C CYS A 77 -14.02 7.92 22.37
N ALA A 78 -13.27 6.91 21.94
CA ALA A 78 -13.21 5.61 22.59
C ALA A 78 -12.42 5.62 23.91
N ASP A 79 -11.71 6.72 24.21
CA ASP A 79 -10.95 6.95 25.45
C ASP A 79 -10.02 5.78 25.82
N VAL A 80 -9.37 5.19 24.80
CA VAL A 80 -8.45 4.08 24.98
C VAL A 80 -7.10 4.56 25.52
N PRO A 81 -6.33 3.71 26.22
CA PRO A 81 -4.99 4.06 26.68
C PRO A 81 -4.11 4.57 25.53
N PRO A 82 -3.19 5.53 25.76
CA PRO A 82 -2.34 6.10 24.71
C PRO A 82 -1.56 5.07 23.90
N GLN A 83 -1.11 3.98 24.55
CA GLN A 83 -0.43 2.87 23.88
C GLN A 83 -1.35 2.13 22.91
N THR A 84 -2.61 1.90 23.29
CA THR A 84 -3.63 1.28 22.44
C THR A 84 -3.98 2.20 21.28
N ALA A 85 -4.13 3.52 21.52
CA ALA A 85 -4.33 4.49 20.45
C ALA A 85 -3.18 4.43 19.42
N ALA A 86 -1.93 4.37 19.89
CA ALA A 86 -0.75 4.26 19.04
C ALA A 86 -0.74 3.01 18.17
N ILE A 87 -1.09 1.85 18.74
CA ILE A 87 -1.22 0.59 17.99
C ILE A 87 -2.34 0.68 16.94
N LEU A 88 -3.48 1.29 17.27
CA LEU A 88 -4.58 1.47 16.32
C LEU A 88 -4.15 2.36 15.13
N TRP A 89 -3.38 3.42 15.37
CA TRP A 89 -2.82 4.27 14.31
C TRP A 89 -1.81 3.53 13.43
N GLU A 90 -0.99 2.65 13.99
CA GLU A 90 -0.10 1.78 13.21
C GLU A 90 -0.88 0.86 12.29
N TYR A 91 -1.87 0.13 12.81
CA TYR A 91 -2.68 -0.77 11.98
C TYR A 91 -3.52 -0.03 10.93
N ALA A 92 -3.94 1.20 11.22
CA ALA A 92 -4.60 2.08 10.27
C ALA A 92 -3.66 2.46 9.11
N ALA A 93 -2.40 2.81 9.41
CA ALA A 93 -1.37 3.07 8.39
C ALA A 93 -1.07 1.82 7.57
N GLU A 94 -0.83 0.67 8.21
CA GLU A 94 -0.54 -0.60 7.52
C GLU A 94 -1.69 -1.04 6.60
N THR A 95 -2.94 -0.99 7.08
CA THR A 95 -4.12 -1.33 6.26
C THR A 95 -4.24 -0.38 5.07
N THR A 96 -3.92 0.89 5.25
CA THR A 96 -3.90 1.87 4.15
C THR A 96 -2.79 1.54 3.16
N ALA A 97 -1.60 1.16 3.63
CA ALA A 97 -0.49 0.76 2.78
C ALA A 97 -0.84 -0.46 1.91
N GLU A 98 -1.44 -1.49 2.50
CA GLU A 98 -1.94 -2.68 1.81
C GLU A 98 -2.94 -2.27 0.70
N SER A 99 -3.89 -1.40 1.04
CA SER A 99 -4.93 -0.92 0.11
C SER A 99 -4.37 -0.03 -1.01
N MET A 100 -3.35 0.79 -0.73
CA MET A 100 -2.65 1.59 -1.75
C MET A 100 -1.89 0.72 -2.74
N VAL A 101 -1.16 -0.29 -2.27
CA VAL A 101 -0.46 -1.25 -3.14
C VAL A 101 -1.46 -1.99 -4.02
N GLU A 102 -2.59 -2.43 -3.46
CA GLU A 102 -3.65 -3.07 -4.23
C GLU A 102 -4.18 -2.14 -5.32
N GLY A 103 -4.46 -0.87 -4.99
CA GLY A 103 -4.86 0.14 -5.97
C GLY A 103 -3.82 0.41 -7.05
N PHE A 104 -2.54 0.54 -6.69
CA PHE A 104 -1.46 0.75 -7.64
C PHE A 104 -1.26 -0.47 -8.55
N SER A 105 -1.48 -1.69 -8.06
CA SER A 105 -1.43 -2.89 -8.90
C SER A 105 -2.52 -2.94 -9.97
N ARG A 106 -3.65 -2.23 -9.76
CA ARG A 106 -4.74 -2.10 -10.74
C ARG A 106 -4.51 -1.03 -11.80
N VAL A 107 -3.38 -0.30 -11.75
CA VAL A 107 -3.00 0.66 -12.77
C VAL A 107 -2.49 -0.08 -14.00
N ARG A 108 -3.02 0.22 -15.19
CA ARG A 108 -2.65 -0.51 -16.42
C ARG A 108 -1.38 0.04 -17.05
N LYS A 109 -1.20 1.37 -16.99
CA LYS A 109 -0.05 2.06 -17.56
C LYS A 109 0.42 3.16 -16.62
N CYS A 110 1.68 3.08 -16.21
CA CYS A 110 2.30 4.06 -15.34
C CYS A 110 3.49 4.71 -16.03
N THR A 111 3.29 5.94 -16.50
CA THR A 111 4.34 6.77 -17.11
C THR A 111 5.32 7.29 -16.05
N GLU A 112 6.46 7.85 -16.45
CA GLU A 112 7.39 8.50 -15.52
C GLU A 112 6.70 9.61 -14.69
N LEU A 113 5.92 10.46 -15.35
CA LEU A 113 5.11 11.49 -14.69
C LEU A 113 4.00 10.91 -13.82
N GLY A 114 3.45 9.76 -14.21
CA GLY A 114 2.53 8.97 -13.38
C GLY A 114 3.19 8.50 -12.09
N ARG A 115 4.39 7.92 -12.17
CA ARG A 115 5.15 7.47 -11.00
C ARG A 115 5.53 8.62 -10.08
N ALA A 116 5.97 9.75 -10.65
CA ALA A 116 6.22 10.96 -9.89
C ALA A 116 4.97 11.41 -9.13
N CYS A 117 3.77 11.29 -9.74
CA CYS A 117 2.52 11.53 -9.02
C CYS A 117 2.24 10.48 -7.93
N MET A 118 2.47 9.19 -8.16
CA MET A 118 2.32 8.16 -7.11
C MET A 118 3.19 8.50 -5.89
N SER A 119 4.43 8.93 -6.13
CA SER A 119 5.34 9.38 -5.07
C SER A 119 4.82 10.65 -4.37
N LEU A 120 4.28 11.62 -5.11
CA LEU A 120 3.66 12.82 -4.53
C LEU A 120 2.45 12.48 -3.66
N ASP A 121 1.57 11.61 -4.15
CA ASP A 121 0.38 11.15 -3.42
C ASP A 121 0.78 10.50 -2.08
N LEU A 122 1.75 9.59 -2.13
CA LEU A 122 2.30 8.93 -0.95
C LEU A 122 2.97 9.94 0.00
N GLN A 123 3.72 10.90 -0.53
CA GLN A 123 4.44 11.90 0.27
C GLN A 123 3.47 12.81 1.04
N VAL A 124 2.42 13.33 0.38
CA VAL A 124 1.40 14.17 1.02
C VAL A 124 0.71 13.40 2.14
N MET A 125 0.34 12.15 1.87
CA MET A 125 -0.30 11.29 2.87
C MET A 125 0.65 11.03 4.06
N LEU A 126 1.88 10.60 3.80
CA LEU A 126 2.89 10.30 4.82
C LEU A 126 3.16 11.51 5.73
N GLN A 127 3.34 12.70 5.15
CA GLN A 127 3.59 13.91 5.92
C GLN A 127 2.41 14.23 6.85
N TRP A 128 1.19 14.08 6.36
CA TRP A 128 -0.01 14.33 7.14
C TRP A 128 -0.15 13.32 8.28
N VAL A 129 -0.03 12.01 8.01
CA VAL A 129 -0.17 10.95 9.02
C VAL A 129 0.95 11.02 10.05
N LYS A 130 2.20 11.26 9.64
CA LYS A 130 3.33 11.51 10.56
C LYS A 130 3.00 12.63 11.54
N LYS A 131 2.44 13.74 11.07
CA LYS A 131 2.05 14.85 11.95
C LYS A 131 1.02 14.44 13.00
N GLN A 132 0.06 13.57 12.66
CA GLN A 132 -0.92 13.07 13.63
C GLN A 132 -0.28 12.11 14.64
N MET A 133 0.55 11.19 14.15
CA MET A 133 1.18 10.13 14.96
C MET A 133 2.36 10.62 15.82
N ASN A 134 3.00 11.75 15.46
CA ASN A 134 4.12 12.30 16.22
C ASN A 134 3.79 12.55 17.70
N SER A 135 2.53 12.89 18.00
CA SER A 135 2.06 13.06 19.38
C SER A 135 2.10 11.76 20.21
N GLN A 136 2.26 10.61 19.56
CA GLN A 136 2.22 9.27 20.14
C GLN A 136 3.57 8.56 20.13
N GLY A 137 4.64 9.23 19.64
CA GLY A 137 6.00 8.68 19.62
C GLY A 137 6.22 7.53 18.64
N ARG A 138 5.34 7.39 17.62
CA ARG A 138 5.40 6.35 16.60
C ARG A 138 5.39 6.95 15.20
N GLU A 139 5.95 6.23 14.22
CA GLU A 139 5.94 6.62 12.81
C GLU A 139 5.05 5.67 11.99
N PRO A 140 4.30 6.19 10.99
CA PRO A 140 3.55 5.35 10.08
C PRO A 140 4.49 4.52 9.21
N ASN A 141 4.26 3.21 9.17
CA ASN A 141 4.95 2.31 8.27
C ASN A 141 4.18 2.19 6.94
N MET A 142 4.65 2.93 5.93
CA MET A 142 4.13 2.85 4.55
C MET A 142 5.19 2.32 3.57
N ARG A 143 6.22 1.63 4.07
CA ARG A 143 7.40 1.26 3.29
C ARG A 143 7.05 0.38 2.09
N ILE A 144 6.03 -0.48 2.21
CA ILE A 144 5.57 -1.34 1.12
C ILE A 144 5.04 -0.53 -0.07
N VAL A 145 4.49 0.67 0.16
CA VAL A 145 4.02 1.51 -0.94
C VAL A 145 5.20 2.17 -1.66
N ASP A 146 6.14 2.71 -0.88
CA ASP A 146 7.36 3.35 -1.41
C ASP A 146 8.23 2.34 -2.18
N ASN A 147 8.44 1.14 -1.63
CA ASN A 147 9.16 0.05 -2.27
C ASN A 147 8.49 -0.38 -3.59
N TYR A 148 7.16 -0.48 -3.63
CA TYR A 148 6.42 -0.81 -4.85
C TYR A 148 6.64 0.25 -5.95
N ILE A 149 6.58 1.54 -5.60
CA ILE A 149 6.84 2.63 -6.55
C ILE A 149 8.31 2.63 -7.00
N LYS A 150 9.25 2.37 -6.08
CA LYS A 150 10.68 2.32 -6.37
C LYS A 150 11.10 1.13 -7.21
N ALA A 151 10.30 0.05 -7.23
CA ALA A 151 10.57 -1.13 -8.03
C ALA A 151 10.66 -0.82 -9.54
N PHE A 152 10.03 0.27 -10.01
CA PHE A 152 10.20 0.74 -11.38
C PHE A 152 11.63 1.18 -11.73
N TYR A 153 12.49 1.39 -10.74
CA TYR A 153 13.89 1.77 -10.95
C TYR A 153 14.86 0.62 -10.68
N VAL A 154 14.36 -0.56 -10.30
CA VAL A 154 15.18 -1.76 -10.15
C VAL A 154 15.64 -2.22 -11.53
N PRO A 155 16.96 -2.47 -11.72
CA PRO A 155 17.47 -2.99 -12.99
C PRO A 155 16.77 -4.29 -13.37
N GLU A 156 16.57 -4.49 -14.67
CA GLU A 156 15.87 -5.69 -15.16
C GLU A 156 16.49 -7.00 -14.65
N SER A 157 17.82 -7.08 -14.63
CA SER A 157 18.57 -8.25 -14.15
C SER A 157 18.30 -8.58 -12.69
N GLU A 158 17.82 -7.61 -11.91
CA GLU A 158 17.55 -7.75 -10.48
C GLU A 158 16.07 -7.95 -10.16
N LEU A 159 15.16 -7.78 -11.13
CA LEU A 159 13.71 -7.83 -10.87
C LEU A 159 13.22 -9.21 -10.45
N LEU A 160 13.85 -10.30 -10.93
CA LEU A 160 13.53 -11.65 -10.45
C LEU A 160 13.88 -11.78 -8.96
N HIS A 161 15.09 -11.37 -8.58
CA HIS A 161 15.52 -11.39 -7.19
C HIS A 161 14.62 -10.50 -6.33
N TRP A 162 14.32 -9.28 -6.79
CA TRP A 162 13.42 -8.36 -6.11
C TRP A 162 12.05 -8.99 -5.86
N ALA A 163 11.46 -9.66 -6.86
CA ALA A 163 10.17 -10.34 -6.70
C ALA A 163 10.21 -11.45 -5.63
N MET A 164 11.35 -12.13 -5.48
CA MET A 164 11.52 -13.21 -4.49
C MET A 164 11.81 -12.69 -3.08
N THR A 165 12.40 -11.50 -2.93
CA THR A 165 12.77 -10.94 -1.62
C THR A 165 11.74 -10.00 -1.01
N HIS A 166 10.57 -9.84 -1.64
CA HIS A 166 9.49 -8.99 -1.14
C HIS A 166 8.20 -9.80 -0.92
N PRO A 167 8.16 -10.66 0.12
CA PRO A 167 7.01 -11.52 0.42
C PRO A 167 5.76 -10.73 0.86
N GLU A 168 5.88 -9.43 1.14
CA GLU A 168 4.75 -8.56 1.44
C GLU A 168 3.81 -8.35 0.24
N TYR A 169 4.27 -8.59 -0.99
CA TYR A 169 3.46 -8.42 -2.19
C TYR A 169 2.87 -9.76 -2.63
N THR A 170 1.59 -9.73 -2.98
CA THR A 170 0.94 -10.91 -3.56
C THR A 170 1.46 -11.18 -4.97
N ARG A 171 1.41 -12.45 -5.40
CA ARG A 171 1.79 -12.83 -6.77
C ARG A 171 1.08 -11.99 -7.86
N PRO A 172 -0.24 -11.73 -7.79
CA PRO A 172 -0.89 -10.84 -8.75
C PRO A 172 -0.32 -9.41 -8.77
N GLN A 173 0.03 -8.85 -7.61
CA GLN A 173 0.60 -7.51 -7.51
C GLN A 173 2.00 -7.42 -8.13
N ILE A 174 2.83 -8.47 -7.94
CA ILE A 174 4.15 -8.58 -8.59
C ILE A 174 3.98 -8.69 -10.11
N ILE A 175 3.10 -9.57 -10.60
CA ILE A 175 2.84 -9.73 -12.04
C ILE A 175 2.35 -8.41 -12.64
N ALA A 176 1.45 -7.70 -11.96
CA ALA A 176 0.97 -6.39 -12.39
C ALA A 176 2.11 -5.37 -12.49
N LEU A 177 2.95 -5.29 -11.46
CA LEU A 177 4.11 -4.39 -11.42
C LEU A 177 5.06 -4.65 -12.60
N ILE A 178 5.42 -5.91 -12.87
CA ILE A 178 6.30 -6.26 -13.99
C ILE A 178 5.67 -5.87 -15.34
N ASN A 179 4.36 -6.05 -15.50
CA ASN A 179 3.66 -5.59 -16.69
C ASN A 179 3.67 -4.06 -16.84
N GLN A 180 3.52 -3.32 -15.74
CA GLN A 180 3.61 -1.86 -15.71
C GLN A 180 5.01 -1.39 -16.07
N ILE A 181 6.06 -1.99 -15.48
CA ILE A 181 7.47 -1.70 -15.76
C ILE A 181 7.78 -1.95 -17.24
N ALA A 182 7.43 -3.13 -17.75
CA ALA A 182 7.65 -3.48 -19.14
C ALA A 182 6.96 -2.50 -20.11
N THR A 183 5.77 -2.02 -19.76
CA THR A 183 5.05 -1.01 -20.55
C THR A 183 5.72 0.36 -20.44
N ALA A 184 6.15 0.77 -19.25
CA ALA A 184 6.79 2.06 -19.00
C ALA A 184 8.13 2.20 -19.75
N TYR A 185 8.88 1.10 -19.89
CA TYR A 185 10.19 1.07 -20.55
C TYR A 185 10.15 0.44 -21.95
N ASN A 186 8.96 0.22 -22.53
CA ASN A 186 8.76 -0.31 -23.88
C ASN A 186 9.50 -1.63 -24.16
N TRP A 187 9.48 -2.55 -23.21
CA TRP A 187 10.16 -3.84 -23.36
C TRP A 187 9.56 -4.68 -24.51
N PRO A 188 10.41 -5.40 -25.27
CA PRO A 188 9.98 -6.47 -26.16
C PRO A 188 9.06 -7.49 -25.47
N ARG A 189 8.02 -7.93 -26.19
CA ARG A 189 7.04 -8.92 -25.68
C ARG A 189 7.71 -10.20 -25.17
N LYS A 190 8.73 -10.69 -25.90
CA LYS A 190 9.46 -11.92 -25.54
C LYS A 190 10.22 -11.75 -24.22
N GLN A 191 10.90 -10.62 -24.03
CA GLN A 191 11.66 -10.31 -22.82
C GLN A 191 10.76 -10.31 -21.59
N ARG A 192 9.65 -9.57 -21.64
CA ARG A 192 8.63 -9.58 -20.58
C ARG A 192 8.08 -10.98 -20.29
N ALA A 193 7.77 -11.76 -21.33
CA ALA A 193 7.21 -13.10 -21.17
C ALA A 193 8.18 -14.07 -20.47
N VAL A 194 9.48 -13.98 -20.78
CA VAL A 194 10.52 -14.79 -20.13
C VAL A 194 10.61 -14.46 -18.63
N LEU A 195 10.70 -13.17 -18.27
CA LEU A 195 10.79 -12.78 -16.85
C LEU A 195 9.54 -13.18 -16.07
N LEU A 196 8.34 -12.98 -16.64
CA LEU A 196 7.10 -13.41 -15.99
C LEU A 196 7.08 -14.92 -15.75
N ALA A 197 7.49 -15.73 -16.73
CA ALA A 197 7.55 -17.19 -16.55
C ALA A 197 8.50 -17.60 -15.43
N GLN A 198 9.68 -16.97 -15.33
CA GLN A 198 10.63 -17.22 -14.24
C GLN A 198 10.09 -16.85 -12.86
N ILE A 199 9.39 -15.71 -12.76
CA ILE A 199 8.75 -15.26 -11.52
C ILE A 199 7.63 -16.24 -11.13
N GLU A 200 6.80 -16.66 -12.08
CA GLU A 200 5.71 -17.59 -11.82
C GLU A 200 6.21 -18.95 -11.35
N GLU A 201 7.28 -19.48 -11.96
CA GLU A 201 7.92 -20.72 -11.53
C GLU A 201 8.50 -20.59 -10.11
N SER A 202 9.19 -19.49 -9.82
CA SER A 202 9.84 -19.26 -8.53
C SER A 202 8.86 -19.02 -7.38
N LEU A 203 7.68 -18.45 -7.66
CA LEU A 203 6.63 -18.20 -6.66
C LEU A 203 5.69 -19.40 -6.44
N MET A 204 5.87 -20.50 -7.18
CA MET A 204 5.13 -21.76 -6.96
C MET A 204 5.86 -22.75 -6.05
N CYS A 205 7.14 -22.50 -5.75
CA CYS A 205 7.96 -23.29 -4.82
C CYS A 205 7.96 -22.68 -3.42
#